data_AF-A0A9E1Q7V1-F1
#
_entry.id   AF-A0A9E1Q7V1-F1
#
_cell.length_a   1.000
_cell.length_b   1.000
_cell.length_c   1.000
_cell.angle_alpha   90.00
_cell.angle_beta   90.00
_cell.angle_gamma   90.00
#
_symmetry.space_group_name_H-M   'P 1'
#
loop_
_entity.id
_entity.type
_entity.pdbx_description
1 polymer ?
#
loop_
_entity_poly.entity_id
_entity_poly.type
_entity_poly.pdbx_seq_one_letter_code
_entity_poly.pdbx_strand_id
1 'polypeptide(L)'
;ARKDGVKLRERVVGFRGDYYELNDHAKHKIKNLIYPVPNPDFPFLGVHFTRMTNGEIECGPNAVFTFKREGYGKTDFDLRDTFDALSYSGTWKLFFNNISFGINEYRRAFSKRHFLKSLQHLVPSLTMDDIRQGRSGVRAMLLNTDGDTRDDFRIEATDRSIHVLNAPSPAATASLAIGDYVADRYAERFAK
;
A
#
# COMPACT_ATOMS: atom_id res chain seq x y z
N ALA A 1 -5.90 -7.32 -19.35
CA ALA A 1 -4.52 -7.31 -19.89
C ALA A 1 -4.02 -8.69 -20.32
N ARG A 2 -3.76 -9.67 -19.43
CA ARG A 2 -3.25 -11.01 -19.85
C ARG A 2 -4.12 -11.69 -20.92
N LYS A 3 -5.45 -11.70 -20.72
CA LYS A 3 -6.42 -12.24 -21.70
C LYS A 3 -6.44 -11.48 -23.03
N ASP A 4 -5.97 -10.24 -23.03
CA ASP A 4 -5.90 -9.35 -24.20
C ASP A 4 -4.50 -9.35 -24.85
N GLY A 5 -3.65 -10.32 -24.50
CA GLY A 5 -2.32 -10.49 -25.10
C GLY A 5 -1.26 -9.46 -24.69
N VAL A 6 -1.57 -8.54 -23.76
CA VAL A 6 -0.60 -7.55 -23.27
C VAL A 6 0.60 -8.27 -22.63
N LYS A 7 1.81 -7.95 -23.10
CA LYS A 7 3.06 -8.49 -22.54
C LYS A 7 3.32 -7.89 -21.16
N LEU A 8 2.99 -8.66 -20.13
CA LEU A 8 3.26 -8.33 -18.73
C LEU A 8 4.46 -9.15 -18.24
N ARG A 9 5.57 -8.47 -17.93
CA ARG A 9 6.75 -9.08 -17.30
C ARG A 9 6.67 -9.00 -15.78
N GLU A 10 5.82 -8.11 -15.30
CA GLU A 10 5.57 -7.74 -13.94
C GLU A 10 4.45 -8.57 -13.33
N ARG A 11 4.41 -8.63 -12.00
CA ARG A 11 3.32 -9.29 -11.28
C ARG A 11 2.73 -8.39 -10.22
N VAL A 12 1.42 -8.50 -10.05
CA VAL A 12 0.74 -7.85 -8.93
C VAL A 12 1.00 -8.66 -7.67
N VAL A 13 1.60 -7.99 -6.69
CA VAL A 13 1.81 -8.49 -5.32
C VAL A 13 1.03 -7.60 -4.35
N GLY A 14 0.54 -8.20 -3.27
CA GLY A 14 -0.25 -7.48 -2.28
C GLY A 14 0.58 -7.10 -1.06
N PHE A 15 0.34 -5.91 -0.53
CA PHE A 15 0.83 -5.48 0.78
C PHE A 15 -0.33 -5.02 1.65
N ARG A 16 -0.49 -5.68 2.80
CA ARG A 16 -1.46 -5.28 3.82
C ARG A 16 -0.87 -4.20 4.71
N GLY A 17 -1.64 -3.13 4.90
CA GLY A 17 -1.40 -2.11 5.92
C GLY A 17 -2.46 -2.18 7.00
N ASP A 18 -2.03 -2.42 8.23
CA ASP A 18 -2.84 -2.38 9.44
C ASP A 18 -2.82 -0.96 10.03
N TYR A 19 -4.00 -0.47 10.42
CA TYR A 19 -4.16 0.81 11.10
C TYR A 19 -4.56 0.61 12.56
N TYR A 20 -4.16 1.55 13.39
CA TYR A 20 -4.78 1.83 14.68
C TYR A 20 -5.59 3.13 14.55
N GLU A 21 -6.45 3.40 15.51
CA GLU A 21 -7.16 4.67 15.64
C GLU A 21 -6.90 5.26 17.03
N LEU A 22 -6.95 6.58 17.17
CA LEU A 22 -6.93 7.20 18.48
C LEU A 22 -8.28 7.07 19.18
N ASN A 23 -8.25 6.72 20.46
CA ASN A 23 -9.40 6.83 21.34
C ASN A 23 -9.77 8.30 21.56
N ASP A 24 -11.04 8.56 21.86
CA ASP A 24 -11.60 9.93 21.93
C ASP A 24 -10.81 10.86 22.86
N HIS A 25 -10.41 10.37 24.03
CA HIS A 25 -9.64 11.14 25.01
C HIS A 25 -8.28 11.59 24.47
N ALA A 26 -7.71 10.89 23.49
CA ALA A 26 -6.39 11.15 22.93
C ALA A 26 -6.41 12.01 21.66
N LYS A 27 -7.58 12.17 21.02
CA LYS A 27 -7.73 12.89 19.74
C LYS A 27 -7.17 14.32 19.77
N HIS A 28 -7.22 14.98 20.92
CA HIS A 28 -6.69 16.34 21.10
C HIS A 28 -5.16 16.46 20.90
N LYS A 29 -4.42 15.34 20.99
CA LYS A 29 -2.96 15.30 20.80
C LYS A 29 -2.55 15.57 19.35
N ILE A 30 -3.45 15.34 18.39
CA ILE A 30 -3.19 15.48 16.96
C ILE A 30 -4.11 16.53 16.38
N LYS A 31 -3.58 17.66 15.92
CA LYS A 31 -4.38 18.74 15.33
C LYS A 31 -4.47 18.65 13.81
N ASN A 32 -3.41 18.18 13.16
CA ASN A 32 -3.29 18.10 11.70
C ASN A 32 -2.72 16.75 11.28
N LEU A 33 -2.59 16.52 9.97
CA LEU A 33 -1.88 15.36 9.44
C LEU A 33 -0.41 15.43 9.85
N ILE A 34 0.18 14.30 10.26
CA ILE A 34 1.59 14.22 10.68
C ILE A 34 2.23 13.07 9.93
N TYR A 35 3.19 13.39 9.06
CA TYR A 35 3.97 12.42 8.29
C TYR A 35 5.44 12.49 8.70
N PRO A 36 6.14 11.34 8.80
CA PRO A 36 7.59 11.35 8.92
C PRO A 36 8.23 11.86 7.62
N VAL A 37 9.48 12.29 7.70
CA VAL A 37 10.30 12.53 6.50
C VAL A 37 10.41 11.23 5.72
N PRO A 38 10.08 11.20 4.41
CA PRO A 38 10.15 9.98 3.61
C PRO A 38 11.55 9.40 3.57
N ASN A 39 11.65 8.07 3.69
CA ASN A 39 12.89 7.35 3.41
C ASN A 39 13.02 7.16 1.88
N PRO A 40 14.08 7.63 1.21
CA PRO A 40 14.27 7.44 -0.23
C PRO A 40 14.26 5.97 -0.68
N ASP A 41 14.69 5.05 0.17
CA ASP A 41 14.69 3.61 -0.12
C ASP A 41 13.27 3.03 -0.04
N PHE A 42 12.39 3.64 0.77
CA PHE A 42 11.01 3.20 0.99
C PHE A 42 10.06 4.40 1.18
N PRO A 43 9.79 5.20 0.13
CA PRO A 43 9.12 6.50 0.27
C PRO A 43 7.67 6.38 0.74
N PHE A 44 7.07 5.20 0.59
CA PHE A 44 5.67 4.93 0.94
C PHE A 44 5.49 4.25 2.29
N LEU A 45 6.57 4.07 3.07
CA LEU A 45 6.52 3.41 4.37
C LEU A 45 6.85 4.32 5.53
N GLY A 46 6.07 4.12 6.60
CA GLY A 46 6.13 4.93 7.80
C GLY A 46 4.72 5.11 8.35
N VAL A 47 4.58 4.91 9.65
CA VAL A 47 3.32 5.22 10.33
C VAL A 47 3.14 6.74 10.34
N HIS A 48 1.94 7.20 10.05
CA HIS A 48 1.57 8.60 10.07
C HIS A 48 0.22 8.77 10.78
N PHE A 49 -0.16 10.03 11.03
CA PHE A 49 -1.47 10.36 11.57
C PHE A 49 -2.30 11.07 10.51
N THR A 50 -3.50 10.54 10.27
CA THR A 50 -4.46 11.10 9.32
C THR A 50 -5.73 11.47 10.08
N ARG A 51 -6.12 12.75 10.00
CA ARG A 51 -7.42 13.20 10.48
C ARG A 51 -8.47 12.94 9.40
N MET A 52 -9.44 12.09 9.73
CA MET A 52 -10.52 11.70 8.84
C MET A 52 -11.62 12.77 8.84
N THR A 53 -12.45 12.79 7.78
CA THR A 53 -13.55 13.75 7.64
C THR A 53 -14.65 13.59 8.69
N ASN A 54 -14.77 12.40 9.28
CA ASN A 54 -15.69 12.10 10.39
C ASN A 54 -15.12 12.45 11.78
N GLY A 55 -13.92 13.04 11.85
CA GLY A 55 -13.27 13.39 13.10
C GLY A 55 -12.46 12.26 13.77
N GLU A 56 -12.47 11.05 13.22
CA GLU A 56 -11.55 9.99 13.63
C GLU A 56 -10.10 10.33 13.26
N ILE A 57 -9.15 9.74 13.97
CA ILE A 57 -7.72 9.88 13.68
C ILE A 57 -7.13 8.49 13.47
N GLU A 58 -6.78 8.19 12.22
CA GLU A 58 -6.11 6.96 11.83
C GLU A 58 -4.60 7.09 12.05
N CYS A 59 -4.00 6.03 12.59
CA CYS A 59 -2.58 5.89 12.88
C CYS A 59 -2.04 4.72 12.06
N GLY A 60 -1.13 4.99 11.12
CA GLY A 60 -0.58 3.95 10.25
C GLY A 60 -0.43 4.42 8.81
N PRO A 61 -0.41 3.49 7.84
CA PRO A 61 -0.31 2.05 8.04
C PRO A 61 1.13 1.59 8.27
N ASN A 62 1.29 0.35 8.74
CA ASN A 62 2.49 -0.44 8.48
C ASN A 62 2.42 -1.05 7.05
N ALA A 63 3.38 -1.87 6.64
CA ALA A 63 3.23 -2.63 5.39
C ALA A 63 3.84 -4.02 5.48
N VAL A 64 2.99 -5.04 5.38
CA VAL A 64 3.40 -6.45 5.35
C VAL A 64 2.93 -7.10 4.07
N PHE A 65 3.75 -8.01 3.53
CA PHE A 65 3.35 -8.82 2.38
C PHE A 65 2.10 -9.65 2.72
N THR A 66 1.13 -9.74 1.81
CA THR A 66 -0.06 -10.59 1.99
C THR A 66 0.02 -11.87 1.16
N PHE A 67 -0.44 -12.97 1.74
CA PHE A 67 -0.55 -14.29 1.12
C PHE A 67 -1.90 -14.51 0.43
N LYS A 68 -2.75 -13.48 0.38
CA LYS A 68 -4.04 -13.47 -0.31
C LYS A 68 -4.29 -12.06 -0.87
N ARG A 69 -4.64 -11.95 -2.16
CA ARG A 69 -4.82 -10.64 -2.83
C ARG A 69 -5.89 -9.77 -2.17
N GLU A 70 -6.92 -10.41 -1.63
CA GLU A 70 -8.00 -9.76 -0.89
C GLU A 70 -8.02 -10.24 0.59
N GLY A 71 -6.82 -10.41 1.16
CA GLY A 71 -6.63 -10.82 2.55
C GLY A 71 -6.52 -9.63 3.49
N TYR A 72 -7.61 -9.29 4.17
CA TYR A 72 -7.65 -8.18 5.15
C TYR A 72 -7.29 -8.65 6.56
N GLY A 73 -7.37 -9.96 6.84
CA GLY A 73 -6.98 -10.57 8.10
C GLY A 73 -5.46 -10.74 8.25
N LYS A 74 -5.01 -10.87 9.51
CA LYS A 74 -3.58 -11.05 9.83
C LYS A 74 -3.00 -12.37 9.31
N THR A 75 -3.84 -13.38 9.21
CA THR A 75 -3.52 -14.77 8.87
C THR A 75 -4.26 -15.24 7.62
N ASP A 76 -4.81 -14.30 6.83
CA ASP A 76 -5.50 -14.64 5.59
C ASP A 76 -4.52 -15.26 4.60
N PHE A 77 -4.91 -16.40 4.05
CA PHE A 77 -4.06 -17.20 3.18
C PHE A 77 -4.87 -17.72 2.00
N ASP A 78 -4.29 -17.64 0.81
CA ASP A 78 -4.78 -18.33 -0.37
C ASP A 78 -3.60 -19.02 -1.07
N LEU A 79 -3.76 -20.33 -1.30
CA LEU A 79 -2.67 -21.15 -1.84
C LEU A 79 -2.29 -20.71 -3.27
N ARG A 80 -3.27 -20.34 -4.08
CA ARG A 80 -3.07 -19.96 -5.48
C ARG A 80 -2.37 -18.62 -5.57
N ASP A 81 -2.82 -17.62 -4.82
CA ASP A 81 -2.20 -16.29 -4.77
C ASP A 81 -0.78 -16.37 -4.20
N THR A 82 -0.58 -17.16 -3.14
CA THR A 82 0.74 -17.39 -2.56
C THR A 82 1.69 -18.02 -3.58
N PHE A 83 1.26 -19.07 -4.26
CA PHE A 83 2.08 -19.71 -5.30
C PHE A 83 2.34 -18.77 -6.48
N ASP A 84 1.34 -17.98 -6.90
CA ASP A 84 1.48 -17.01 -7.98
C ASP A 84 2.49 -15.91 -7.66
N ALA A 85 2.57 -15.48 -6.40
CA ALA A 85 3.52 -14.49 -5.94
C ALA A 85 4.92 -15.07 -5.67
N LEU A 86 5.02 -16.23 -5.01
CA LEU A 86 6.31 -16.84 -4.67
C LEU A 86 7.00 -17.54 -5.84
N SER A 87 6.27 -17.94 -6.89
CA SER A 87 6.89 -18.46 -8.13
C SER A 87 7.52 -17.37 -9.00
N TYR A 88 7.35 -16.10 -8.63
CA TYR A 88 7.91 -14.97 -9.36
C TYR A 88 9.27 -14.53 -8.80
N SER A 89 10.28 -14.47 -9.66
CA SER A 89 11.65 -14.13 -9.26
C SER A 89 11.80 -12.73 -8.68
N GLY A 90 10.98 -11.77 -9.14
CA GLY A 90 10.95 -10.40 -8.59
C GLY A 90 10.60 -10.37 -7.10
N THR A 91 9.71 -11.25 -6.64
CA THR A 91 9.30 -11.35 -5.23
C THR A 91 10.47 -11.71 -4.32
N TRP A 92 11.31 -12.64 -4.76
CA TRP A 92 12.50 -13.04 -4.01
C TRP A 92 13.55 -11.94 -3.97
N LYS A 93 13.79 -11.24 -5.09
CA LYS A 93 14.71 -10.09 -5.11
C LYS A 93 14.25 -8.99 -4.16
N LEU A 94 12.96 -8.68 -4.18
CA LEU A 94 12.34 -7.75 -3.23
C LEU A 94 12.59 -8.21 -1.78
N PHE A 95 12.37 -9.49 -1.44
CA PHE A 95 12.61 -9.96 -0.08
C PHE A 95 14.09 -9.91 0.31
N PHE A 96 15.00 -10.41 -0.52
CA PHE A 96 16.44 -10.44 -0.22
C PHE A 96 17.04 -9.05 -0.07
N ASN A 97 16.60 -8.09 -0.88
CA ASN A 97 17.07 -6.71 -0.78
C ASN A 97 16.52 -6.00 0.47
N ASN A 98 15.42 -6.49 1.07
CA ASN A 98 14.67 -5.78 2.10
C ASN A 98 14.37 -6.62 3.37
N ILE A 99 15.17 -7.66 3.67
CA ILE A 99 14.90 -8.61 4.77
C ILE A 99 14.73 -7.93 6.13
N SER A 100 15.71 -7.10 6.52
CA SER A 100 15.70 -6.40 7.82
C SER A 100 14.44 -5.57 7.99
N PHE A 101 14.00 -4.95 6.90
CA PHE A 101 12.84 -4.10 6.86
C PHE A 101 11.53 -4.90 6.96
N GLY A 102 11.41 -5.98 6.18
CA GLY A 102 10.28 -6.91 6.24
C GLY A 102 10.08 -7.44 7.66
N ILE A 103 11.13 -7.91 8.33
CA ILE A 103 11.05 -8.40 9.71
C ILE A 103 10.50 -7.33 10.66
N ASN A 104 10.96 -6.09 10.55
CA ASN A 104 10.51 -4.99 11.40
C ASN A 104 9.05 -4.58 11.14
N GLU A 105 8.58 -4.68 9.89
CA GLU A 105 7.17 -4.47 9.54
C GLU A 105 6.27 -5.58 10.10
N TYR A 106 6.68 -6.85 9.97
CA TYR A 106 5.97 -7.97 10.59
C TYR A 106 5.89 -7.82 12.11
N ARG A 107 7.00 -7.45 12.78
CA ARG A 107 6.97 -7.18 14.23
C ARG A 107 5.98 -6.09 14.61
N ARG A 108 5.86 -5.03 13.81
CA ARG A 108 4.87 -3.97 14.02
C ARG A 108 3.44 -4.44 13.78
N ALA A 109 3.20 -5.26 12.75
CA ALA A 109 1.87 -5.82 12.45
C ALA A 109 1.33 -6.69 13.58
N PHE A 110 2.20 -7.48 14.22
CA PHE A 110 1.80 -8.41 15.28
C PHE A 110 1.95 -7.82 16.70
N SER A 111 2.53 -6.63 16.87
CA SER A 111 2.75 -6.03 18.19
C SER A 111 2.29 -4.57 18.27
N LYS A 112 1.17 -4.35 18.97
CA LYS A 112 0.65 -3.02 19.35
C LYS A 112 1.73 -2.14 20.00
N ARG A 113 2.57 -2.73 20.87
CA ARG A 113 3.68 -2.02 21.54
C ARG A 113 4.73 -1.50 20.58
N HIS A 114 5.14 -2.31 19.59
CA HIS A 114 6.12 -1.87 18.59
C HIS A 114 5.53 -0.81 17.66
N PHE A 115 4.25 -0.94 17.29
CA PHE A 115 3.55 0.07 16.51
C PHE A 115 3.49 1.41 17.26
N LEU A 116 3.11 1.39 18.54
CA LEU A 116 3.11 2.58 19.40
C LEU A 116 4.50 3.22 19.46
N LYS A 117 5.56 2.43 19.61
CA LYS A 117 6.93 2.95 19.65
C LYS A 117 7.29 3.74 18.37
N SER A 118 6.83 3.29 17.21
CA SER A 118 7.01 4.03 15.96
C SER A 118 6.20 5.33 15.92
N LEU A 119 4.96 5.31 16.42
CA LEU A 119 4.14 6.53 16.56
C LEU A 119 4.77 7.55 17.52
N GLN A 120 5.41 7.07 18.60
CA GLN A 120 6.06 7.92 19.60
C GLN A 120 7.28 8.68 19.05
N HIS A 121 7.87 8.27 17.93
CA HIS A 121 8.89 9.09 17.25
C HIS A 121 8.30 10.39 16.68
N LEU A 122 7.00 10.41 16.38
CA LEU A 122 6.29 11.60 15.89
C LEU A 122 5.58 12.33 17.05
N VAL A 123 4.98 11.58 17.98
CA VAL A 123 4.20 12.12 19.10
C VAL A 123 4.57 11.38 20.39
N PRO A 124 5.62 11.83 21.11
CA PRO A 124 6.17 11.10 22.27
C PRO A 124 5.19 10.89 23.43
N SER A 125 4.18 11.74 23.57
CA SER A 125 3.19 11.68 24.65
C SER A 125 2.11 10.60 24.49
N LEU A 126 2.18 9.77 23.44
CA LEU A 126 1.23 8.68 23.24
C LEU A 126 1.49 7.49 24.18
N THR A 127 0.42 6.81 24.54
CA THR A 127 0.38 5.68 25.47
C THR A 127 -0.39 4.52 24.85
N MET A 128 -0.35 3.35 25.50
CA MET A 128 -1.04 2.15 25.01
C MET A 128 -2.56 2.28 25.02
N ASP A 129 -3.10 3.12 25.91
CA ASP A 129 -4.53 3.36 26.05
C ASP A 129 -5.03 4.44 25.08
N ASP A 130 -4.13 5.20 24.46
CA ASP A 130 -4.51 6.20 23.46
C ASP A 130 -4.92 5.56 22.12
N ILE A 131 -4.46 4.34 21.81
CA ILE A 131 -4.69 3.69 20.51
C ILE A 131 -5.55 2.43 20.62
N ARG A 132 -6.47 2.24 19.68
CA ARG A 132 -7.30 1.04 19.49
C ARG A 132 -7.10 0.45 18.10
N GLN A 133 -7.38 -0.84 17.92
CA GLN A 133 -7.25 -1.48 16.61
C GLN A 133 -8.22 -0.85 15.61
N GLY A 134 -7.73 -0.47 14.44
CA GLY A 134 -8.53 0.05 13.34
C GLY A 134 -8.67 -0.97 12.20
N ARG A 135 -9.05 -0.48 11.03
CA ARG A 135 -9.15 -1.28 9.80
C ARG A 135 -7.78 -1.71 9.25
N SER A 136 -7.81 -2.62 8.28
CA SER A 136 -6.68 -2.91 7.41
C SER A 136 -7.04 -2.58 5.97
N GLY A 137 -6.02 -2.34 5.13
CA GLY A 137 -6.18 -2.20 3.70
C GLY A 137 -5.13 -3.03 2.97
N VAL A 138 -5.46 -3.53 1.78
CA VAL A 138 -4.50 -4.23 0.90
C VAL A 138 -4.20 -3.36 -0.31
N ARG A 139 -2.91 -3.07 -0.52
CA ARG A 139 -2.40 -2.39 -1.71
C ARG A 139 -1.92 -3.44 -2.71
N ALA A 140 -2.54 -3.45 -3.88
CA ALA A 140 -2.00 -4.16 -5.04
C ALA A 140 -0.90 -3.30 -5.66
N MET A 141 0.32 -3.84 -5.76
CA MET A 141 1.44 -3.16 -6.39
C MET A 141 1.98 -4.01 -7.52
N LEU A 142 2.28 -3.38 -8.65
CA LEU A 142 2.97 -4.03 -9.74
C LEU A 142 4.47 -4.13 -9.38
N LEU A 143 4.98 -5.36 -9.38
CA LEU A 143 6.36 -5.67 -9.03
C LEU A 143 7.14 -6.06 -10.29
N ASN A 144 8.25 -5.38 -10.52
CA ASN A 144 9.15 -5.64 -11.64
C ASN A 144 10.01 -6.90 -11.42
N THR A 145 10.60 -7.39 -12.50
CA THR A 145 11.43 -8.61 -12.49
C THR A 145 12.75 -8.48 -11.72
N ASP A 146 13.18 -7.24 -11.46
CA ASP A 146 14.33 -6.89 -10.63
C ASP A 146 13.97 -6.73 -9.14
N GLY A 147 12.68 -6.78 -8.80
CA GLY A 147 12.19 -6.59 -7.45
C GLY A 147 11.92 -5.13 -7.09
N ASP A 148 12.02 -4.19 -8.04
CA ASP A 148 11.62 -2.81 -7.79
C ASP A 148 10.09 -2.67 -7.78
N THR A 149 9.62 -1.81 -6.88
CA THR A 149 8.21 -1.47 -6.67
C THR A 149 7.92 0.01 -6.96
N ARG A 150 8.96 0.79 -7.28
CA ARG A 150 8.88 2.21 -7.64
C ARG A 150 8.43 2.35 -9.08
N ASP A 151 7.20 1.94 -9.35
CA ASP A 151 6.58 2.10 -10.65
C ASP A 151 5.63 3.29 -10.66
N ASP A 152 5.74 4.08 -11.72
CA ASP A 152 4.78 5.12 -12.09
C ASP A 152 3.41 4.49 -12.42
N PHE A 153 2.42 5.34 -12.69
CA PHE A 153 1.15 4.90 -13.27
C PHE A 153 1.41 4.16 -14.58
N ARG A 154 0.90 2.93 -14.68
CA ARG A 154 1.04 2.12 -15.89
C ARG A 154 -0.31 1.91 -16.54
N ILE A 155 -0.52 2.57 -17.67
CA ILE A 155 -1.76 2.54 -18.44
C ILE A 155 -1.42 2.15 -19.88
N GLU A 156 -1.94 1.01 -20.34
CA GLU A 156 -1.65 0.43 -21.65
C GLU A 156 -2.91 0.38 -22.51
N ALA A 157 -2.83 0.85 -23.75
CA ALA A 157 -3.92 0.73 -24.73
C ALA A 157 -3.65 -0.39 -25.74
N THR A 158 -4.68 -1.13 -26.09
CA THR A 158 -4.71 -2.11 -27.18
C THR A 158 -5.71 -1.67 -28.25
N ASP A 159 -5.90 -2.49 -29.28
CA ASP A 159 -6.86 -2.19 -30.37
C ASP A 159 -8.31 -2.13 -29.91
N ARG A 160 -8.65 -2.64 -28.72
CA ARG A 160 -10.04 -2.69 -28.22
C ARG A 160 -10.20 -2.36 -26.73
N SER A 161 -9.13 -2.10 -26.00
CA SER A 161 -9.18 -1.91 -24.54
C SER A 161 -8.13 -0.91 -24.06
N ILE A 162 -8.41 -0.30 -22.91
CA ILE A 162 -7.41 0.43 -22.11
C ILE A 162 -7.29 -0.29 -20.76
N HIS A 163 -6.07 -0.66 -20.37
CA HIS A 163 -5.77 -1.35 -19.13
C HIS A 163 -5.01 -0.41 -18.18
N VAL A 164 -5.62 -0.05 -17.06
CA VAL A 164 -4.92 0.58 -15.93
C VAL A 164 -4.28 -0.54 -15.10
N LEU A 165 -2.98 -0.77 -15.31
CA LEU A 165 -2.23 -1.90 -14.75
C LEU A 165 -1.63 -1.60 -13.38
N ASN A 166 -1.21 -0.36 -13.16
CA ASN A 166 -0.62 0.10 -11.91
C ASN A 166 -1.11 1.51 -11.61
N ALA A 167 -1.71 1.68 -10.43
CA ALA A 167 -2.17 2.98 -9.92
C ALA A 167 -1.89 3.07 -8.41
N PRO A 168 -0.60 3.10 -8.00
CA PRO A 168 -0.24 3.16 -6.59
C PRO A 168 -0.53 4.55 -6.00
N SER A 169 -0.27 4.74 -4.71
CA SER A 169 -0.32 6.09 -4.13
C SER A 169 0.58 7.06 -4.92
N PRO A 170 0.12 8.27 -5.29
CA PRO A 170 -1.09 8.97 -4.84
C PRO A 170 -2.30 8.89 -5.79
N ALA A 171 -2.67 7.71 -6.31
CA ALA A 171 -3.77 7.53 -7.28
C ALA A 171 -5.12 8.11 -6.84
N ALA A 172 -5.45 8.12 -5.55
CA ALA A 172 -6.66 8.76 -5.06
C ALA A 172 -6.67 10.27 -5.36
N THR A 173 -5.57 10.95 -5.07
CA THR A 173 -5.37 12.38 -5.36
C THR A 173 -5.33 12.64 -6.86
N ALA A 174 -4.68 11.76 -7.63
CA ALA A 174 -4.54 11.88 -9.08
C ALA A 174 -5.72 11.32 -9.89
N SER A 175 -6.80 10.88 -9.22
CA SER A 175 -7.87 10.09 -9.86
C SER A 175 -8.55 10.80 -11.03
N LEU A 176 -8.80 12.11 -10.92
CA LEU A 176 -9.38 12.91 -12.00
C LEU A 176 -8.43 13.02 -13.19
N ALA A 177 -7.15 13.30 -12.96
CA ALA A 177 -6.15 13.39 -14.02
C ALA A 177 -5.92 12.04 -14.72
N ILE A 178 -5.95 10.93 -13.97
CA ILE A 178 -5.94 9.57 -14.54
C ILE A 178 -7.19 9.35 -15.40
N GLY A 179 -8.35 9.81 -14.94
CA GLY A 179 -9.61 9.75 -15.68
C GLY A 179 -9.54 10.50 -17.01
N ASP A 180 -9.08 11.75 -16.99
CA ASP A 180 -8.89 12.58 -18.20
C ASP A 180 -7.93 11.89 -19.17
N TYR A 181 -6.79 11.40 -18.68
CA TYR A 181 -5.82 10.67 -19.50
C TYR A 181 -6.42 9.43 -20.18
N VAL A 182 -7.27 8.68 -19.47
CA VAL A 182 -7.97 7.52 -20.04
C VAL A 182 -9.00 7.95 -21.08
N ALA A 183 -9.75 9.03 -20.82
CA ALA A 183 -10.73 9.57 -21.75
C ALA A 183 -10.09 10.07 -23.05
N ASP A 184 -8.98 10.80 -22.95
CA ASP A 184 -8.21 11.29 -24.10
C ASP A 184 -7.69 10.12 -24.94
N ARG A 185 -7.12 9.10 -24.29
CA ARG A 185 -6.65 7.89 -24.99
C ARG A 185 -7.77 7.13 -25.67
N TYR A 186 -8.95 7.14 -25.07
CA TYR A 186 -10.13 6.55 -25.68
C TYR A 186 -10.52 7.31 -26.96
N ALA A 187 -10.59 8.65 -26.87
CA ALA A 187 -10.92 9.50 -28.01
C ALA A 187 -9.92 9.35 -29.17
N GLU A 188 -8.62 9.29 -28.88
CA GLU A 188 -7.56 9.12 -29.88
C GLU A 188 -7.63 7.79 -30.63
N ARG A 189 -7.99 6.71 -29.91
CA ARG A 189 -7.86 5.31 -30.40
C ARG A 189 -9.17 4.71 -30.92
N PHE A 190 -10.31 5.07 -30.34
CA PHE A 190 -11.58 4.38 -30.59
C PHE A 190 -12.71 5.27 -31.07
N ALA A 191 -12.63 6.60 -30.89
CA ALA A 191 -13.70 7.51 -31.29
C ALA A 191 -13.61 7.96 -32.77
N LYS A 192 -12.81 7.26 -33.58
CA LYS A 192 -12.74 7.44 -35.04
C LYS A 192 -13.64 6.47 -35.77
#